data_AF-A0A5N8TB75-F1
#
_entry.id   AF-A0A5N8TB75-F1
#
_cell.length_a   1.000
_cell.length_b   1.000
_cell.length_c   1.000
_cell.angle_alpha   90.00
_cell.angle_beta   90.00
_cell.angle_gamma   90.00
#
_symmetry.space_group_name_H-M   'P 1'
#
loop_
_entity.id
_entity.type
_entity.pdbx_description
1 polymer ?
#
loop_
_entity_poly.entity_id
_entity_poly.type
_entity_poly.pdbx_seq_one_letter_code
_entity_poly.pdbx_strand_id
1 'polypeptide(L)'
;MKKQLSKLAAKGDLLYYALADLSGSLSDEYKKVLAEKKIDLPSFETEYEPWYSEALLVVKQVLPDRVDDFVKQYKNEKRKEIDYLTYTISDALLGLTTRRNGSVVAEQGSAIPKVQIQVSILKSAEKRFESALFNISEVLQSDIFDSELDAASELSKKGFHRAAGAVAGVVLEKHLGKVCSAHNLKSRKKHPSLSDFYQLLKEADVIDVPKWRFIQHLGDVRNLCDHSKHREPNKDDIDELVEGVGKVIKTVF
;
A
#
# COMPACT_ATOMS: atom_id res chain seq x y z
N MET A 1 0.01 -7.82 9.23
CA MET A 1 1.01 -6.74 9.14
C MET A 1 0.44 -5.34 8.96
N LYS A 2 -0.23 -4.96 7.85
CA LYS A 2 -0.79 -3.59 7.67
C LYS A 2 -1.65 -3.10 8.85
N LYS A 3 -2.64 -3.91 9.25
CA LYS A 3 -3.50 -3.60 10.42
C LYS A 3 -2.71 -3.44 11.73
N GLN A 4 -1.59 -4.14 11.88
CA GLN A 4 -0.75 -4.03 13.07
C GLN A 4 0.08 -2.74 13.03
N LEU A 5 0.63 -2.38 11.87
CA LEU A 5 1.40 -1.15 11.69
C LEU A 5 0.53 0.10 11.85
N SER A 6 -0.69 0.08 11.31
CA SER A 6 -1.68 1.16 11.51
C SER A 6 -2.08 1.31 12.99
N LYS A 7 -2.30 0.20 13.70
CA LYS A 7 -2.55 0.21 15.15
C LYS A 7 -1.34 0.77 15.93
N LEU A 8 -0.13 0.41 15.53
CA LEU A 8 1.10 0.87 16.17
C LEU A 8 1.33 2.37 15.96
N ALA A 9 1.01 2.89 14.77
CA ALA A 9 1.02 4.33 14.48
C ALA A 9 -0.02 5.08 15.33
N ALA A 10 -1.24 4.54 15.44
CA ALA A 10 -2.29 5.10 16.28
C ALA A 10 -1.91 5.10 17.77
N LYS A 11 -1.29 4.02 18.28
CA LYS A 11 -0.76 3.97 19.66
C LYS A 11 0.32 5.05 19.87
N GLY A 12 1.16 5.30 18.86
CA GLY A 12 2.15 6.37 18.88
C GLY A 12 1.52 7.77 18.95
N ASP A 13 0.43 8.01 18.21
CA ASP A 13 -0.34 9.27 18.32
C ASP A 13 -0.91 9.45 19.74
N LEU A 14 -1.45 8.38 20.33
CA LEU A 14 -1.97 8.43 21.72
C LEU A 14 -0.85 8.71 22.74
N LEU A 15 0.35 8.15 22.55
CA LEU A 15 1.50 8.44 23.40
C LEU A 15 2.00 9.89 23.25
N TYR A 16 1.94 10.44 22.04
CA TYR A 16 2.20 11.87 21.82
C TYR A 16 1.24 12.74 22.64
N TYR A 17 -0.06 12.45 22.60
CA TYR A 17 -1.04 13.19 23.39
C TYR A 17 -0.88 12.95 24.91
N ALA A 18 -0.53 11.73 25.33
CA ALA A 18 -0.25 11.41 26.72
C ALA A 18 0.93 12.22 27.28
N LEU A 19 2.01 12.37 26.50
CA LEU A 19 3.14 13.22 26.91
C LEU A 19 2.76 14.71 26.95
N ALA A 20 1.95 15.17 26.00
CA ALA A 20 1.45 16.54 26.00
C ALA A 20 0.56 16.82 27.23
N ASP A 21 -0.28 15.86 27.63
CA ASP A 21 -1.11 16.00 28.83
C ASP A 21 -0.27 15.98 30.11
N LEU A 22 0.68 15.04 30.21
CA LEU A 22 1.61 14.90 31.34
C LEU A 22 2.44 16.18 31.58
N SER A 23 2.84 16.84 30.50
CA SER A 23 3.63 18.09 30.54
C SER A 23 2.77 19.36 30.65
N GLY A 24 1.45 19.24 30.74
CA GLY A 24 0.53 20.38 30.77
C GLY A 24 0.46 21.18 29.46
N SER A 25 1.00 20.64 28.36
CA SER A 25 1.02 21.26 27.03
C SER A 25 -0.23 20.96 26.20
N LEU A 26 -1.11 20.07 26.66
CA LEU A 26 -2.36 19.72 25.98
C LEU A 26 -3.45 20.76 26.28
N SER A 27 -4.05 21.37 25.25
CA SER A 27 -5.08 22.39 25.43
C SER A 27 -6.40 21.81 25.95
N ASP A 28 -7.14 22.61 26.73
CA ASP A 28 -8.42 22.21 27.32
C ASP A 28 -9.48 21.86 26.27
N GLU A 29 -9.43 22.48 25.09
CA GLU A 29 -10.28 22.15 23.95
C GLU A 29 -10.05 20.72 23.47
N TYR A 30 -8.78 20.30 23.36
CA TYR A 30 -8.45 18.94 22.96
C TYR A 30 -8.80 17.92 24.05
N LYS A 31 -8.66 18.27 25.33
CA LYS A 31 -9.11 17.42 26.45
C LYS A 31 -10.62 17.15 26.37
N LYS A 32 -11.43 18.16 26.03
CA LYS A 32 -12.88 18.00 25.79
C LYS A 32 -13.16 17.07 24.62
N VAL A 33 -12.45 17.22 23.49
CA VAL A 33 -12.62 16.34 22.32
C VAL A 33 -12.28 14.88 22.64
N LEU A 34 -11.22 14.63 23.42
CA LEU A 34 -10.87 13.27 23.87
C LEU A 34 -11.97 12.67 24.76
N ALA A 35 -12.52 13.45 25.69
CA ALA A 35 -13.61 13.04 26.56
C ALA A 35 -14.91 12.74 25.78
N GLU A 36 -15.30 13.61 24.84
CA GLU A 36 -16.46 13.41 23.96
C GLU A 36 -16.34 12.13 23.13
N LYS A 37 -15.13 11.85 22.63
CA LYS A 37 -14.84 10.65 21.85
C LYS A 37 -14.58 9.41 22.71
N LYS A 38 -14.62 9.52 24.05
CA LYS A 38 -14.32 8.43 25.00
C LYS A 38 -12.96 7.78 24.71
N ILE A 39 -11.96 8.61 24.43
CA ILE A 39 -10.59 8.17 24.18
C ILE A 39 -9.80 8.32 25.48
N ASP A 40 -9.42 7.20 26.07
CA ASP A 40 -8.53 7.17 27.22
C ASP A 40 -7.07 7.22 26.75
N LEU A 41 -6.29 8.15 27.31
CA LEU A 41 -4.86 8.25 27.01
C LEU A 41 -4.08 7.17 27.78
N PRO A 42 -3.11 6.50 27.14
CA PRO A 42 -2.23 5.57 27.83
C PRO A 42 -1.31 6.32 28.80
N SER A 43 -0.80 5.62 29.81
CA SER A 43 0.31 6.16 30.62
C SER A 43 1.57 6.20 29.76
N PHE A 44 2.09 7.40 29.50
CA PHE A 44 3.29 7.58 28.69
C PHE A 44 4.49 6.81 29.29
N GLU A 45 4.66 6.89 30.60
CA GLU A 45 5.80 6.31 31.33
C GLU A 45 5.85 4.78 31.24
N THR A 46 4.71 4.11 31.15
CA THR A 46 4.64 2.64 31.10
C THR A 46 4.47 2.10 29.69
N GLU A 47 3.78 2.82 28.81
CA GLU A 47 3.40 2.32 27.49
C GLU A 47 4.36 2.72 26.37
N TYR A 48 5.24 3.71 26.60
CA TYR A 48 6.20 4.15 25.58
C TYR A 48 7.26 3.10 25.25
N GLU A 49 7.90 2.48 26.24
CA GLU A 49 9.00 1.51 26.00
C GLU A 49 8.54 0.25 25.23
N PRO A 50 7.38 -0.37 25.56
CA PRO A 50 6.81 -1.43 24.73
C PRO A 50 6.54 -0.97 23.30
N TRP A 51 5.93 0.22 23.13
CA TRP A 51 5.65 0.78 21.81
C TRP A 51 6.93 1.04 21.00
N TYR A 52 7.95 1.62 21.62
CA TYR A 52 9.23 1.92 20.99
C TYR A 52 9.91 0.65 20.49
N SER A 53 9.88 -0.43 21.29
CA SER A 53 10.46 -1.72 20.93
C SER A 53 9.80 -2.32 19.69
N GLU A 54 8.46 -2.31 19.64
CA GLU A 54 7.71 -2.77 18.46
C GLU A 54 7.95 -1.87 17.24
N ALA A 55 7.92 -0.55 17.42
CA ALA A 55 8.08 0.43 16.35
C ALA A 55 9.48 0.36 15.73
N LEU A 56 10.53 0.21 16.55
CA LEU A 56 11.90 0.09 16.07
C LEU A 56 12.10 -1.14 15.18
N LEU A 57 11.47 -2.28 15.52
CA LEU A 57 11.54 -3.48 14.68
C LEU A 57 10.90 -3.25 13.31
N VAL A 58 9.75 -2.58 13.27
CA VAL A 58 9.07 -2.21 12.02
C VAL A 58 9.94 -1.27 11.20
N VAL A 59 10.51 -0.24 11.80
CA VAL A 59 11.39 0.72 11.10
C VAL A 59 12.61 0.01 10.54
N LYS A 60 13.25 -0.90 11.29
CA LYS A 60 14.39 -1.71 10.79
C LYS A 60 14.04 -2.54 9.56
N GLN A 61 12.83 -3.11 9.51
CA GLN A 61 12.40 -3.96 8.40
C GLN A 61 11.95 -3.16 7.17
N VAL A 62 11.26 -2.04 7.36
CA VAL A 62 10.57 -1.32 6.28
C VAL A 62 11.32 -0.08 5.82
N LEU A 63 12.02 0.61 6.72
CA LEU A 63 12.77 1.84 6.47
C LEU A 63 14.16 1.80 7.16
N PRO A 64 15.05 0.87 6.76
CA PRO A 64 16.36 0.72 7.39
C PRO A 64 17.18 2.03 7.41
N ASP A 65 17.06 2.84 6.35
CA ASP A 65 17.76 4.14 6.24
C ASP A 65 17.29 5.19 7.26
N ARG A 66 16.15 4.98 7.91
CA ARG A 66 15.58 5.90 8.93
C ARG A 66 15.75 5.39 10.36
N VAL A 67 16.43 4.25 10.56
CA VAL A 67 16.63 3.66 11.89
C VAL A 67 17.40 4.62 12.80
N ASP A 68 18.50 5.21 12.31
CA ASP A 68 19.31 6.11 13.12
C ASP A 68 18.54 7.38 13.50
N ASP A 69 17.75 7.93 12.57
CA ASP A 69 16.87 9.07 12.84
C ASP A 69 15.86 8.76 13.95
N PHE A 70 15.28 7.56 13.93
CA PHE A 70 14.30 7.09 14.90
C PHE A 70 14.93 6.88 16.28
N VAL A 71 16.10 6.24 16.34
CA VAL A 71 16.85 5.98 17.57
C VAL A 71 17.34 7.28 18.21
N LYS A 72 17.81 8.24 17.40
CA LYS A 72 18.33 9.54 17.87
C LYS A 72 17.28 10.38 18.59
N GLN A 73 15.99 10.18 18.31
CA GLN A 73 14.91 10.83 19.06
C GLN A 73 14.78 10.27 20.48
N TYR A 74 15.00 8.95 20.64
CA TYR A 74 14.92 8.28 21.93
C TYR A 74 16.14 8.55 22.81
N LYS A 75 17.34 8.45 22.24
CA LYS A 75 18.60 8.65 22.97
C LYS A 75 19.67 9.33 22.12
N ASN A 76 20.51 10.13 22.78
CA ASN A 76 21.66 10.77 22.16
C ASN A 76 22.86 10.77 23.12
N GLU A 77 23.79 9.84 22.90
CA GLU A 77 24.96 9.63 23.76
C GLU A 77 26.08 10.67 23.52
N LYS A 78 26.07 11.36 22.37
CA LYS A 78 27.13 12.32 21.98
C LYS A 78 26.65 13.77 22.09
N ARG A 79 26.30 14.19 23.31
CA ARG A 79 25.87 15.57 23.61
C ARG A 79 26.79 16.25 24.62
N LYS A 80 27.08 17.53 24.40
CA LYS A 80 27.95 18.35 25.28
C LYS A 80 27.16 18.97 26.45
N GLU A 81 25.92 19.33 26.19
CA GLU A 81 24.95 19.83 27.16
C GLU A 81 23.58 19.21 26.89
N ILE A 82 22.66 19.36 27.84
CA ILE A 82 21.26 18.95 27.69
C ILE A 82 20.44 20.23 27.65
N ASP A 83 19.96 20.56 26.44
CA ASP A 83 19.11 21.69 26.12
C ASP A 83 17.90 21.22 25.30
N TYR A 84 17.02 22.13 24.89
CA TYR A 84 15.83 21.78 24.10
C TYR A 84 16.14 20.94 22.84
N LEU A 85 17.27 21.21 22.16
CA LEU A 85 17.62 20.51 20.91
C LEU A 85 18.15 19.10 21.17
N THR A 86 18.92 18.94 22.23
CA THR A 86 19.64 17.71 22.63
C THR A 86 18.90 16.87 23.66
N TYR A 87 17.79 17.36 24.19
CA TYR A 87 16.83 16.63 25.01
C TYR A 87 16.18 15.50 24.20
N THR A 88 16.04 14.33 24.82
CA THR A 88 15.55 13.10 24.16
C THR A 88 14.38 12.50 24.92
N ILE A 89 13.72 11.51 24.33
CA ILE A 89 12.57 10.87 24.97
C ILE A 89 12.99 10.08 26.22
N SER A 90 14.19 9.48 26.23
CA SER A 90 14.73 8.83 27.44
C SER A 90 14.88 9.81 28.61
N ASP A 91 15.24 11.08 28.35
CA ASP A 91 15.30 12.11 29.39
C ASP A 91 13.91 12.42 29.96
N ALA A 92 12.88 12.46 29.10
CA ALA A 92 11.49 12.69 29.52
C ALA A 92 10.97 11.54 30.40
N LEU A 93 11.27 10.30 30.04
CA LEU A 93 10.90 9.11 30.82
C LEU A 93 11.56 9.10 32.21
N LEU A 94 12.75 9.68 32.32
CA LEU A 94 13.46 9.86 33.60
C LEU A 94 12.99 11.10 34.38
N GLY A 95 12.08 11.90 33.82
CA GLY A 95 11.60 13.15 34.44
C GLY A 95 12.68 14.24 34.52
N LEU A 96 13.71 14.19 33.67
CA LEU A 96 14.84 15.12 33.75
C LEU A 96 14.39 16.55 33.43
N THR A 97 14.73 17.49 34.32
CA THR A 97 14.55 18.92 34.08
C THR A 97 15.91 19.62 34.19
N THR A 98 16.24 20.43 33.18
CA THR A 98 17.49 21.17 33.12
C THR A 98 17.24 22.66 33.33
N ARG A 99 18.14 23.32 34.06
CA ARG A 99 18.06 24.76 34.35
C ARG A 99 19.39 25.45 34.05
N ARG A 100 19.33 26.67 33.53
CA ARG A 100 20.48 27.55 33.31
C ARG A 100 20.13 28.92 33.85
N ASN A 101 20.96 29.45 34.76
CA ASN A 101 20.75 30.74 35.42
C ASN A 101 19.36 30.88 36.08
N GLY A 102 18.82 29.80 36.64
CA GLY A 102 17.52 29.77 37.31
C GLY A 102 16.31 29.51 36.41
N SER A 103 16.45 29.63 35.08
CA SER A 103 15.39 29.35 34.10
C SER A 103 15.42 27.90 33.62
N VAL A 104 14.25 27.30 33.40
CA VAL A 104 14.11 25.97 32.78
C VAL A 104 14.54 26.05 31.31
N VAL A 105 15.42 25.15 30.89
CA VAL A 105 15.96 25.07 29.52
C VAL A 105 15.35 23.92 28.75
N ALA A 106 15.15 22.78 29.41
CA ALA A 106 14.45 21.62 28.86
C ALA A 106 13.80 20.82 29.99
N GLU A 107 12.66 20.23 29.69
CA GLU A 107 11.80 19.46 30.60
C GLU A 107 11.00 18.41 29.79
N GLN A 108 10.13 17.62 30.44
CA GLN A 108 9.40 16.53 29.77
C GLN A 108 8.67 16.95 28.48
N GLY A 109 8.08 18.16 28.45
CA GLY A 109 7.43 18.70 27.24
C GLY A 109 8.39 18.92 26.06
N SER A 110 9.70 19.05 26.31
CA SER A 110 10.72 19.19 25.26
C SER A 110 10.86 17.93 24.39
N ALA A 111 10.37 16.78 24.85
CA ALA A 111 10.35 15.54 24.07
C ALA A 111 9.15 15.40 23.13
N ILE A 112 8.13 16.26 23.21
CA ILE A 112 6.91 16.18 22.38
C ILE A 112 7.24 16.12 20.87
N PRO A 113 8.06 17.04 20.31
CA PRO A 113 8.45 16.95 18.89
C PRO A 113 9.22 15.68 18.55
N LYS A 114 9.97 15.10 19.51
CA LYS A 114 10.76 13.88 19.30
C LYS A 114 9.86 12.66 19.11
N VAL A 115 8.82 12.54 19.94
CA VAL A 115 7.78 11.50 19.78
C VAL A 115 7.04 11.69 18.45
N GLN A 116 6.68 12.93 18.10
CA GLN A 116 6.01 13.23 16.83
C GLN A 116 6.85 12.82 15.60
N ILE A 117 8.16 13.04 15.64
CA ILE A 117 9.08 12.60 14.59
C ILE A 117 9.08 11.08 14.46
N GLN A 118 9.17 10.33 15.56
CA GLN A 118 9.11 8.87 15.53
C GLN A 118 7.79 8.35 14.95
N VAL A 119 6.66 8.95 15.34
CA VAL A 119 5.34 8.60 14.80
C VAL A 119 5.27 8.91 13.29
N SER A 120 5.86 10.01 12.85
CA SER A 120 5.89 10.40 11.43
C SER A 120 6.77 9.46 10.59
N ILE A 121 7.89 8.98 11.13
CA ILE A 121 8.71 7.93 10.50
C ILE A 121 7.90 6.64 10.39
N LEU A 122 7.19 6.24 11.44
CA LEU A 122 6.35 5.03 11.43
C LEU A 122 5.19 5.12 10.41
N LYS A 123 4.53 6.28 10.32
CA LYS A 123 3.50 6.55 9.29
C LYS A 123 4.09 6.52 7.87
N SER A 124 5.34 6.93 7.70
CA SER A 124 6.04 6.82 6.42
C SER A 124 6.34 5.35 6.07
N ALA A 125 6.66 4.53 7.07
CA ALA A 125 6.82 3.08 6.89
C ALA A 125 5.51 2.43 6.42
N GLU A 126 4.36 2.86 6.93
CA GLU A 126 3.05 2.39 6.47
C GLU A 126 2.87 2.59 4.97
N LYS A 127 3.08 3.83 4.50
CA LYS A 127 2.94 4.18 3.08
C LYS A 127 3.94 3.42 2.20
N ARG A 128 5.19 3.28 2.65
CA ARG A 128 6.22 2.55 1.90
C ARG A 128 5.89 1.07 1.78
N PHE A 129 5.32 0.48 2.83
CA PHE A 129 4.88 -0.91 2.84
C PHE A 129 3.72 -1.15 1.86
N GLU A 130 2.74 -0.24 1.81
CA GLU A 130 1.64 -0.31 0.85
C GLU A 130 2.13 -0.24 -0.60
N SER A 131 3.01 0.72 -0.90
CA SER A 131 3.60 0.86 -2.22
C SER A 131 4.43 -0.36 -2.61
N ALA A 132 5.21 -0.93 -1.69
CA ALA A 132 5.97 -2.17 -1.94
C ALA A 132 5.04 -3.34 -2.30
N LEU A 133 3.97 -3.52 -1.52
CA LEU A 133 3.02 -4.61 -1.70
C LEU A 133 2.25 -4.46 -3.01
N PHE A 134 1.86 -3.24 -3.37
CA PHE A 134 1.25 -2.94 -4.66
C PHE A 134 2.20 -3.32 -5.80
N ASN A 135 3.44 -2.82 -5.78
CA ASN A 135 4.42 -3.11 -6.84
C ASN A 135 4.71 -4.61 -6.97
N ILE A 136 4.86 -5.35 -5.86
CA ILE A 136 5.05 -6.80 -5.88
C ILE A 136 3.83 -7.49 -6.51
N SER A 137 2.62 -7.04 -6.17
CA SER A 137 1.40 -7.59 -6.75
C SER A 137 1.31 -7.33 -8.26
N GLU A 138 1.82 -6.21 -8.76
CA GLU A 138 1.85 -5.93 -10.20
C GLU A 138 2.85 -6.79 -10.94
N VAL A 139 4.08 -6.93 -10.41
CA VAL A 139 5.13 -7.78 -10.99
C VAL A 139 4.66 -9.23 -11.04
N LEU A 140 4.20 -9.78 -9.90
CA LEU A 140 3.77 -11.17 -9.80
C LEU A 140 2.58 -11.46 -10.72
N GLN A 141 1.69 -10.49 -10.91
CA GLN A 141 0.58 -10.64 -11.84
C GLN A 141 1.05 -10.66 -13.30
N SER A 142 2.03 -9.83 -13.66
CA SER A 142 2.64 -9.89 -14.99
C SER A 142 3.27 -11.26 -15.24
N ASP A 143 4.04 -11.77 -14.28
CA ASP A 143 4.68 -13.09 -14.37
C ASP A 143 3.65 -14.21 -14.52
N ILE A 144 2.53 -14.14 -13.77
CA ILE A 144 1.43 -15.10 -13.90
C ILE A 144 0.81 -15.02 -15.30
N PHE A 145 0.53 -13.83 -15.81
CA PHE A 145 -0.07 -13.67 -17.14
C PHE A 145 0.85 -14.19 -18.25
N ASP A 146 2.15 -13.89 -18.19
CA ASP A 146 3.12 -14.41 -19.14
C ASP A 146 3.17 -15.95 -19.08
N SER A 147 3.16 -16.54 -17.87
CA SER A 147 3.12 -18.01 -17.72
C SER A 147 1.81 -18.66 -18.21
N GLU A 148 0.66 -17.99 -18.03
CA GLU A 148 -0.64 -18.46 -18.54
C GLU A 148 -0.67 -18.38 -20.08
N LEU A 149 -0.08 -17.35 -20.68
CA LEU A 149 0.04 -17.23 -22.15
C LEU A 149 1.02 -18.26 -22.73
N ASP A 150 2.15 -18.53 -22.08
CA ASP A 150 3.08 -19.58 -22.49
C ASP A 150 2.40 -20.97 -22.45
N ALA A 151 1.59 -21.23 -21.42
CA ALA A 151 0.79 -22.45 -21.33
C ALA A 151 -0.24 -22.53 -22.47
N ALA A 152 -0.90 -21.41 -22.82
CA ALA A 152 -1.80 -21.36 -23.97
C ALA A 152 -1.08 -21.68 -25.28
N SER A 153 0.10 -21.10 -25.52
CA SER A 153 0.92 -21.43 -26.70
C SER A 153 1.30 -22.90 -26.75
N GLU A 154 1.68 -23.51 -25.61
CA GLU A 154 2.05 -24.92 -25.55
C GLU A 154 0.85 -25.85 -25.81
N LEU A 155 -0.34 -25.49 -25.32
CA LEU A 155 -1.59 -26.20 -25.65
C LEU A 155 -1.90 -26.11 -27.14
N SER A 156 -1.73 -24.94 -27.76
CA SER A 156 -1.93 -24.73 -29.20
C SER A 156 -1.00 -25.62 -30.03
N LYS A 157 0.29 -25.69 -29.67
CA LYS A 157 1.29 -26.56 -30.34
C LYS A 157 0.90 -28.03 -30.30
N LYS A 158 0.18 -28.47 -29.27
CA LYS A 158 -0.32 -29.84 -29.10
C LYS A 158 -1.69 -30.08 -29.75
N GLY A 159 -2.27 -29.07 -30.42
CA GLY A 159 -3.57 -29.16 -31.08
C GLY A 159 -4.77 -28.91 -30.16
N PHE A 160 -4.55 -28.52 -28.89
CA PHE A 160 -5.62 -28.22 -27.94
C PHE A 160 -6.08 -26.76 -28.06
N HIS A 161 -6.52 -26.34 -29.25
CA HIS A 161 -6.82 -24.94 -29.58
C HIS A 161 -7.90 -24.32 -28.69
N ARG A 162 -9.01 -25.03 -28.44
CA ARG A 162 -10.08 -24.52 -27.55
C ARG A 162 -9.57 -24.23 -26.14
N ALA A 163 -8.79 -25.14 -25.58
CA ALA A 163 -8.21 -24.98 -24.25
C ALA A 163 -7.21 -23.81 -24.21
N ALA A 164 -6.38 -23.69 -25.24
CA ALA A 164 -5.45 -22.56 -25.38
C ALA A 164 -6.19 -21.21 -25.42
N GLY A 165 -7.25 -21.11 -26.23
CA GLY A 165 -8.04 -19.88 -26.34
C GLY A 165 -8.81 -19.54 -25.06
N ALA A 166 -9.29 -20.54 -24.33
CA ALA A 166 -9.91 -20.33 -23.02
C ALA A 166 -8.91 -19.72 -22.01
N VAL A 167 -7.67 -20.25 -21.96
CA VAL A 167 -6.61 -19.74 -21.07
C VAL A 167 -6.24 -18.30 -21.44
N ALA A 168 -5.95 -18.02 -22.72
CA ALA A 168 -5.63 -16.67 -23.19
C ALA A 168 -6.78 -15.68 -22.96
N GLY A 169 -8.02 -16.13 -23.13
CA GLY A 169 -9.23 -15.36 -22.86
C GLY A 169 -9.37 -14.95 -21.39
N VAL A 170 -9.08 -15.86 -20.46
CA VAL A 170 -9.09 -15.58 -19.02
C VAL A 170 -8.03 -14.54 -18.66
N VAL A 171 -6.83 -14.63 -19.23
CA VAL A 171 -5.76 -13.63 -19.03
C VAL A 171 -6.25 -12.25 -19.48
N LEU A 172 -6.83 -12.14 -20.68
CA LEU A 172 -7.37 -10.90 -21.21
C LEU A 172 -8.46 -10.30 -20.31
N GLU A 173 -9.41 -11.12 -19.87
CA GLU A 173 -10.50 -10.67 -18.99
C GLU A 173 -9.97 -10.18 -17.63
N LYS A 174 -9.05 -10.91 -17.00
CA LYS A 174 -8.41 -10.51 -15.75
C LYS A 174 -7.66 -9.18 -15.90
N HIS A 175 -6.93 -8.99 -17.00
CA HIS A 175 -6.19 -7.75 -17.27
C HIS A 175 -7.14 -6.56 -17.40
N LEU A 176 -8.15 -6.65 -18.28
CA LEU A 176 -9.10 -5.54 -18.48
C LEU A 176 -9.93 -5.25 -17.22
N GLY A 177 -10.30 -6.26 -16.45
CA GLY A 177 -10.98 -6.08 -15.17
C GLY A 177 -10.12 -5.32 -14.14
N LYS A 178 -8.80 -5.58 -14.13
CA LYS A 178 -7.85 -4.82 -13.31
C LYS A 178 -7.74 -3.37 -13.78
N VAL A 179 -7.59 -3.13 -15.09
CA VAL A 179 -7.52 -1.78 -15.66
C VAL A 179 -8.77 -0.98 -15.28
N CYS A 180 -9.97 -1.56 -15.45
CA CYS A 180 -11.21 -0.93 -14.98
C CYS A 180 -11.15 -0.58 -13.49
N SER A 181 -10.64 -1.50 -12.65
CA SER A 181 -10.52 -1.27 -11.21
C SER A 181 -9.53 -0.15 -10.87
N ALA A 182 -8.41 -0.05 -11.58
CA ALA A 182 -7.40 1.00 -11.43
C ALA A 182 -7.96 2.38 -11.78
N HIS A 183 -8.83 2.46 -12.78
CA HIS A 183 -9.56 3.68 -13.18
C HIS A 183 -10.84 3.92 -12.38
N ASN A 184 -11.10 3.15 -11.31
CA ASN A 184 -12.32 3.21 -10.49
C ASN A 184 -13.64 3.00 -11.28
N LEU A 185 -13.58 2.32 -12.42
CA LEU A 185 -14.73 1.99 -13.25
C LEU A 185 -15.40 0.72 -12.72
N LYS A 186 -16.70 0.81 -12.41
CA LYS A 186 -17.48 -0.31 -11.88
C LYS A 186 -18.60 -0.68 -12.85
N SER A 187 -18.68 -1.96 -13.19
CA SER A 187 -19.84 -2.50 -13.91
C SER A 187 -21.08 -2.53 -13.02
N ARG A 188 -22.25 -2.31 -13.61
CA ARG A 188 -23.55 -2.49 -12.94
C ARG A 188 -23.91 -3.96 -12.76
N LYS A 189 -23.28 -4.85 -13.54
CA LYS A 189 -23.51 -6.30 -13.46
C LYS A 189 -22.72 -6.91 -12.31
N LYS A 190 -23.31 -7.92 -11.65
CA LYS A 190 -22.65 -8.66 -10.56
C LYS A 190 -21.43 -9.47 -11.06
N HIS A 191 -21.50 -9.96 -12.29
CA HIS A 191 -20.44 -10.71 -12.98
C HIS A 191 -20.24 -10.11 -14.37
N PRO A 192 -19.42 -9.05 -14.50
CA PRO A 192 -19.09 -8.47 -15.81
C PRO A 192 -18.31 -9.47 -16.66
N SER A 193 -18.58 -9.48 -17.96
CA SER A 193 -17.79 -10.25 -18.95
C SER A 193 -16.72 -9.38 -19.61
N LEU A 194 -15.82 -10.00 -20.36
CA LEU A 194 -14.86 -9.33 -21.24
C LEU A 194 -15.46 -8.14 -22.02
N SER A 195 -16.65 -8.30 -22.59
CA SER A 195 -17.34 -7.26 -23.35
C SER A 195 -17.74 -6.04 -22.53
N ASP A 196 -18.10 -6.26 -21.27
CA ASP A 196 -18.42 -5.17 -20.37
C ASP A 196 -17.15 -4.35 -20.05
N PHE A 197 -16.01 -5.02 -19.88
CA PHE A 197 -14.76 -4.35 -19.54
C PHE A 197 -14.24 -3.46 -20.66
N TYR A 198 -14.10 -3.96 -21.89
CA TYR A 198 -13.57 -3.11 -22.96
C TYR A 198 -14.53 -1.96 -23.31
N GLN A 199 -15.85 -2.15 -23.12
CA GLN A 199 -16.84 -1.11 -23.35
C GLN A 199 -16.73 0.00 -22.31
N LEU A 200 -16.60 -0.35 -21.03
CA LEU A 200 -16.38 0.61 -19.95
C LEU A 200 -15.10 1.43 -20.18
N LEU A 201 -14.02 0.78 -20.60
CA LEU A 201 -12.76 1.46 -20.88
C LEU A 201 -12.87 2.46 -22.02
N LYS A 202 -13.63 2.12 -23.07
CA LYS A 202 -13.86 3.00 -24.21
C LYS A 202 -14.81 4.14 -23.86
N GLU A 203 -15.84 3.91 -23.05
CA GLU A 203 -16.77 4.95 -22.59
C GLU A 203 -16.13 5.95 -21.63
N ALA A 204 -15.11 5.51 -20.89
CA ALA A 204 -14.30 6.35 -20.00
C ALA A 204 -13.09 7.00 -20.69
N ASP A 205 -12.98 6.91 -22.02
CA ASP A 205 -11.84 7.41 -22.82
C ASP A 205 -10.45 6.90 -22.36
N VAL A 206 -10.39 5.73 -21.71
CA VAL A 206 -9.13 5.06 -21.31
C VAL A 206 -8.46 4.41 -22.53
N ILE A 207 -9.27 3.89 -23.45
CA ILE A 207 -8.80 3.32 -24.73
C ILE A 207 -9.48 4.02 -25.90
N ASP A 208 -8.75 4.16 -27.00
CA ASP A 208 -9.26 4.73 -28.24
C ASP A 208 -10.07 3.69 -29.06
N VAL A 209 -10.73 4.17 -30.12
CA VAL A 209 -11.55 3.33 -31.00
C VAL A 209 -10.74 2.19 -31.65
N PRO A 210 -9.50 2.40 -32.13
CA PRO A 210 -8.65 1.32 -32.63
C PRO A 210 -8.37 0.22 -31.59
N LYS A 211 -7.94 0.56 -30.37
CA LYS A 211 -7.67 -0.43 -29.31
C LYS A 211 -8.95 -1.16 -28.90
N TRP A 212 -10.06 -0.44 -28.79
CA TRP A 212 -11.37 -1.02 -28.49
C TRP A 212 -11.77 -2.10 -29.51
N ARG A 213 -11.66 -1.79 -30.82
CA ARG A 213 -11.94 -2.76 -31.90
C ARG A 213 -10.97 -3.94 -31.89
N PHE A 214 -9.70 -3.69 -31.59
CA PHE A 214 -8.70 -4.75 -31.48
C PHE A 214 -9.03 -5.73 -30.34
N ILE A 215 -9.37 -5.22 -29.16
CA ILE A 215 -9.77 -6.05 -28.01
C ILE A 215 -11.08 -6.79 -28.30
N GLN A 216 -12.04 -6.15 -28.97
CA GLN A 216 -13.28 -6.79 -29.39
C GLN A 216 -12.99 -7.99 -30.30
N HIS A 217 -12.12 -7.84 -31.29
CA HIS A 217 -11.68 -8.93 -32.17
C HIS A 217 -11.10 -10.11 -31.40
N LEU A 218 -10.20 -9.85 -30.42
CA LEU A 218 -9.67 -10.90 -29.55
C LEU A 218 -10.79 -11.60 -28.74
N GLY A 219 -11.79 -10.85 -28.30
CA GLY A 219 -12.98 -11.40 -27.65
C GLY A 219 -13.80 -12.32 -28.56
N ASP A 220 -13.92 -11.97 -29.83
CA ASP A 220 -14.61 -12.79 -30.83
C ASP A 220 -13.84 -14.10 -31.10
N VAL A 221 -12.51 -14.04 -31.19
CA VAL A 221 -11.64 -15.23 -31.31
C VAL A 221 -11.74 -16.13 -30.07
N ARG A 222 -11.74 -15.54 -28.87
CA ARG A 222 -12.00 -16.29 -27.62
C ARG A 222 -13.37 -16.97 -27.64
N ASN A 223 -14.40 -16.28 -28.12
CA ASN A 223 -15.75 -16.84 -28.19
C ASN A 223 -15.84 -18.02 -29.18
N LEU A 224 -15.03 -18.04 -30.23
CA LEU A 224 -14.88 -19.19 -31.12
C LEU A 224 -14.37 -20.44 -30.38
N CYS A 225 -13.53 -20.25 -29.37
CA CYS A 225 -12.96 -21.34 -28.57
C CYS A 225 -13.99 -21.93 -27.59
N ASP A 226 -14.83 -21.08 -26.99
CA ASP A 226 -15.74 -21.46 -25.90
C ASP A 226 -17.17 -21.78 -26.35
N HIS A 227 -17.51 -21.48 -27.61
CA HIS A 227 -18.82 -21.77 -28.18
C HIS A 227 -18.71 -22.63 -29.45
N SER A 228 -19.70 -23.49 -29.70
CA SER A 228 -19.67 -24.51 -30.76
C SER A 228 -20.41 -24.11 -32.06
N LYS A 229 -20.73 -22.82 -32.25
CA LYS A 229 -21.75 -22.39 -33.22
C LYS A 229 -21.25 -22.02 -34.63
N HIS A 230 -19.94 -22.04 -34.89
CA HIS A 230 -19.40 -21.57 -36.19
C HIS A 230 -18.42 -22.54 -36.84
N ARG A 231 -17.17 -22.54 -36.37
CA ARG A 231 -16.09 -23.41 -36.86
C ARG A 231 -15.18 -23.75 -35.69
N GLU A 232 -14.35 -24.78 -35.85
CA GLU A 232 -13.28 -25.01 -34.88
C GLU A 232 -12.21 -23.91 -35.00
N PRO A 233 -11.63 -23.45 -33.87
CA PRO A 233 -10.46 -22.59 -33.89
C PRO A 233 -9.27 -23.36 -34.46
N ASN A 234 -8.49 -22.69 -35.31
CA ASN A 234 -7.25 -23.22 -35.85
C ASN A 234 -6.05 -22.63 -35.09
N LYS A 235 -4.83 -23.06 -35.46
CA LYS A 235 -3.61 -22.58 -34.84
C LYS A 235 -3.42 -21.06 -34.99
N ASP A 236 -3.66 -20.52 -36.17
CA ASP A 236 -3.46 -19.09 -36.47
C ASP A 236 -4.39 -18.21 -35.63
N ASP A 237 -5.64 -18.64 -35.40
CA ASP A 237 -6.57 -17.96 -34.50
C ASP A 237 -6.02 -17.85 -33.07
N ILE A 238 -5.41 -18.94 -32.58
CA ILE A 238 -4.85 -18.98 -31.23
C ILE A 238 -3.56 -18.18 -31.13
N ASP A 239 -2.69 -18.27 -32.14
CA ASP A 239 -1.45 -17.49 -32.18
C ASP A 239 -1.79 -15.98 -32.22
N GLU A 240 -2.79 -15.57 -33.02
CA GLU A 240 -3.30 -14.20 -33.02
C GLU A 240 -3.88 -13.79 -31.66
N LEU A 241 -4.65 -14.67 -31.00
CA LEU A 241 -5.20 -14.40 -29.68
C LEU A 241 -4.09 -14.22 -28.64
N VAL A 242 -3.13 -15.15 -28.55
CA VAL A 242 -2.05 -15.10 -27.56
C VAL A 242 -1.17 -13.88 -27.76
N GLU A 243 -0.72 -13.62 -28.99
CA GLU A 243 0.09 -12.44 -29.31
C GLU A 243 -0.69 -11.14 -29.06
N GLY A 244 -1.96 -11.11 -29.45
CA GLY A 244 -2.84 -9.97 -29.25
C GLY A 244 -3.06 -9.67 -27.77
N VAL A 245 -3.31 -10.69 -26.94
CA VAL A 245 -3.43 -10.52 -25.48
C VAL A 245 -2.12 -10.03 -24.89
N GLY A 246 -0.98 -10.58 -25.30
CA GLY A 246 0.35 -10.10 -24.88
C GLY A 246 0.58 -8.63 -25.23
N LYS A 247 0.08 -8.17 -26.39
CA LYS A 247 0.12 -6.75 -26.77
C LYS A 247 -0.81 -5.88 -25.91
N VAL A 248 -2.02 -6.36 -25.60
CA VAL A 248 -2.97 -5.61 -24.76
C VAL A 248 -2.40 -5.41 -23.35
N ILE A 249 -1.84 -6.45 -22.74
CA ILE A 249 -1.21 -6.37 -21.41
C ILE A 249 -0.14 -5.28 -21.35
N LYS A 250 0.62 -5.11 -22.44
CA LYS A 250 1.73 -4.15 -22.54
C LYS A 250 1.30 -2.73 -22.93
N THR A 251 0.06 -2.51 -23.38
CA THR A 251 -0.35 -1.25 -24.02
C THR A 251 -1.64 -0.64 -23.47
N VAL A 252 -2.30 -1.29 -22.52
CA VAL A 252 -3.55 -0.86 -21.89
C VAL A 252 -3.39 -0.92 -20.38
N PHE A 253 -3.50 0.24 -19.70
CA PHE A 253 -3.25 0.41 -18.26
C PHE A 253 -4.31 1.27 -17.60
#